data_AF-A0ABD6F998-F1
#
_entry.id   AF-A0ABD6F998-F1
#
_cell.length_a   1.000
_cell.length_b   1.000
_cell.length_c   1.000
_cell.angle_alpha   90.00
_cell.angle_beta   90.00
_cell.angle_gamma   90.00
#
_symmetry.space_group_name_H-M   'P 1'
#
loop_
_entity.id
_entity.type
_entity.pdbx_description
1 polymer ?
#
loop_
_entity_poly.entity_id
_entity_poly.type
_entity_poly.pdbx_seq_one_letter_code
_entity_poly.pdbx_strand_id
1 'polypeptide(L)'
;MSLPYELFVGLRYTRARKRGRNHFISFISLISMLGITLGVAALIIVLSVMNGFQQELRSRILGVASHVQITGPDNFLSDWQTVADYARRHPEVVAAAPYVNAQGMLSFSGNVRGALIRGIEPALEEQVADFARNMRMGSLERLR
;
A
#
# COMPACT_ATOMS: atom_id res chain seq x y z
N MET A 1 40.60 15.25 11.13
CA MET A 1 39.55 16.28 11.01
C MET A 1 39.16 16.72 12.41
N SER A 2 39.53 17.95 12.79
CA SER A 2 39.18 18.55 14.08
C SER A 2 37.66 18.75 14.14
N LEU A 3 36.99 18.13 15.11
CA LEU A 3 35.58 18.44 15.40
C LEU A 3 35.43 19.97 15.59
N PRO A 4 34.37 20.59 15.04
CA PRO A 4 34.09 22.00 15.27
C PRO A 4 34.06 22.28 16.77
N TYR A 5 34.68 23.39 17.19
CA TYR A 5 34.93 23.71 18.59
C TYR A 5 33.65 23.71 19.44
N GLU A 6 32.54 24.20 18.88
CA GLU A 6 31.23 24.23 19.52
C GLU A 6 30.70 22.83 19.86
N LEU A 7 30.91 21.87 18.95
CA LEU A 7 30.45 20.49 19.11
C LEU A 7 31.32 19.74 20.15
N PHE A 8 32.62 20.04 20.19
CA PHE A 8 33.54 19.55 21.21
C PHE A 8 33.17 20.06 22.62
N VAL A 9 32.85 21.36 22.74
CA VAL A 9 32.42 21.97 24.00
C VAL A 9 31.06 21.41 24.44
N GLY A 10 30.11 21.28 23.50
CA GLY A 10 28.80 20.69 23.76
C GLY A 10 28.89 19.26 24.29
N LEU A 11 29.53 18.34 23.55
CA LEU A 11 29.72 16.95 23.96
C LEU A 11 30.47 16.82 25.29
N ARG A 12 31.47 17.68 25.55
CA ARG A 12 32.19 17.67 26.83
C ARG A 12 31.26 17.99 27.99
N TYR A 13 30.34 18.95 27.84
CA TYR A 13 29.38 19.29 28.89
C TYR A 13 28.27 18.24 29.05
N THR A 14 27.78 17.66 27.96
CA THR A 14 26.78 16.57 28.01
C THR A 14 27.36 15.28 28.61
N ARG A 15 28.65 15.00 28.35
CA ARG A 15 29.35 13.77 28.77
C ARG A 15 30.09 13.92 30.10
N ALA A 16 30.26 15.14 30.63
CA ALA A 16 30.97 15.40 31.89
C ALA A 16 30.19 14.89 33.11
N ARG A 17 30.37 13.61 33.41
CA ARG A 17 30.05 12.97 34.68
C ARG A 17 30.98 13.53 35.75
N LYS A 18 30.65 14.70 36.32
CA LYS A 18 31.47 15.39 37.34
C LYS A 18 31.58 14.54 38.62
N ARG A 19 32.70 13.81 38.72
CA ARG A 19 33.19 13.01 39.85
C ARG A 19 33.29 13.92 41.09
N GLY A 20 32.36 13.80 42.04
CA GLY A 20 32.51 14.37 43.38
C GLY A 20 31.33 15.13 43.99
N ARG A 21 30.49 15.84 43.21
CA ARG A 21 29.37 16.64 43.78
C ARG A 21 28.11 16.80 42.92
N ASN A 22 28.09 16.22 41.72
CA ASN A 22 27.09 16.48 40.67
C ASN A 22 26.27 15.25 40.24
N HIS A 23 26.24 14.18 41.05
CA HIS A 23 25.53 12.94 40.70
C HIS A 23 24.02 13.17 40.47
N PHE A 24 23.42 14.08 41.25
CA PHE A 24 22.01 14.44 41.14
C PHE A 24 21.67 15.10 39.79
N ILE A 25 22.50 16.04 39.35
CA ILE A 25 22.33 16.74 38.06
C ILE A 25 22.55 15.76 36.89
N SER A 26 23.59 14.91 36.98
CA SER A 26 23.85 13.90 35.94
C SER A 26 22.74 12.85 35.83
N PHE A 27 22.07 12.53 36.94
CA PHE A 27 20.94 11.61 36.96
C PHE A 27 19.70 12.21 36.31
N ILE A 28 19.36 13.45 36.64
CA ILE A 28 18.23 14.17 36.02
C ILE A 28 18.46 14.29 34.50
N SER A 29 19.64 14.72 34.06
CA SER A 29 19.95 14.83 32.63
C SER A 29 19.82 13.49 31.89
N LEU A 30 20.21 12.37 32.51
CA LEU A 30 20.06 11.04 31.92
C LEU A 30 18.59 10.65 31.74
N ILE A 31 17.76 10.84 32.79
CA ILE A 31 16.33 10.53 32.73
C ILE A 31 15.61 11.44 31.74
N SER A 32 15.91 12.74 31.72
CA SER A 32 15.34 13.67 30.73
C SER A 32 15.68 13.26 29.31
N MET A 33 16.93 12.87 29.04
CA MET A 33 17.35 12.40 27.72
C MET A 33 16.64 11.10 27.33
N LEU A 34 16.50 10.14 28.24
CA LEU A 34 15.75 8.90 28.00
C LEU A 34 14.27 9.17 27.73
N GLY A 35 13.64 10.07 28.50
CA GLY A 35 12.24 10.44 28.31
C GLY A 35 11.98 11.09 26.96
N ILE A 36 12.82 12.03 26.53
CA ILE A 36 12.71 12.66 25.20
C ILE A 36 12.95 11.62 24.11
N THR A 37 13.96 10.75 24.27
CA THR A 37 14.27 9.71 23.28
C THR A 37 13.09 8.75 23.11
N LEU A 38 12.51 8.28 24.21
CA LEU A 38 11.35 7.39 24.18
C LEU A 38 10.11 8.07 23.60
N GLY A 39 9.84 9.33 23.97
CA GLY A 39 8.70 10.08 23.45
C GLY A 39 8.79 10.33 21.94
N VAL A 40 9.96 10.77 21.47
CA VAL A 40 10.21 10.98 20.04
C VAL A 40 10.18 9.65 19.27
N ALA A 41 10.78 8.59 19.82
CA ALA A 41 10.75 7.27 19.20
C ALA A 41 9.31 6.74 19.05
N ALA A 42 8.50 6.85 20.11
CA ALA A 42 7.09 6.44 20.05
C ALA A 42 6.31 7.21 18.98
N LEU A 43 6.49 8.53 18.90
CA LEU A 43 5.82 9.36 17.90
C LEU A 43 6.26 8.98 16.47
N ILE A 44 7.55 8.77 16.24
CA ILE A 44 8.09 8.31 14.94
C ILE A 44 7.50 6.95 14.58
N ILE A 45 7.47 5.99 15.51
CA ILE A 45 6.94 4.64 15.27
C ILE A 45 5.46 4.71 14.87
N VAL A 46 4.64 5.45 15.64
CA VAL A 46 3.19 5.57 15.35
C VAL A 46 2.98 6.18 13.98
N LEU A 47 3.66 7.28 13.65
CA LEU A 47 3.55 7.92 12.34
C LEU A 47 4.04 6.99 11.23
N SER A 48 5.12 6.25 11.45
CA SER A 48 5.65 5.30 10.46
C SER A 48 4.67 4.16 10.18
N VAL A 49 4.01 3.64 11.21
CA VAL A 49 2.98 2.61 11.07
C VAL A 49 1.78 3.15 10.30
N MET A 50 1.31 4.35 10.67
CA MET A 50 0.17 4.98 9.99
C MET A 50 0.49 5.26 8.51
N ASN A 51 1.66 5.80 8.21
CA ASN A 51 2.09 6.08 6.84
C ASN A 51 2.21 4.80 6.00
N GLY A 52 2.84 3.75 6.56
CA GLY A 52 2.96 2.46 5.87
C GLY A 52 1.61 1.80 5.62
N PHE A 53 0.71 1.83 6.61
CA PHE A 53 -0.63 1.29 6.48
C PHE A 53 -1.49 2.07 5.48
N GLN A 54 -1.43 3.41 5.48
CA GLN A 54 -2.10 4.24 4.48
C GLN A 54 -1.64 3.91 3.06
N GLN A 55 -0.33 3.74 2.87
CA GLN A 55 0.22 3.36 1.56
C GLN A 55 -0.28 1.99 1.12
N GLU A 56 -0.27 1.01 2.02
CA GLU A 56 -0.74 -0.35 1.74
C GLU A 56 -2.24 -0.38 1.42
N LEU A 57 -3.07 0.32 2.21
CA LEU A 57 -4.51 0.43 1.94
C LEU A 57 -4.78 1.14 0.62
N ARG A 58 -4.11 2.27 0.36
CA ARG A 58 -4.25 3.01 -0.90
C ARG A 58 -3.85 2.14 -2.08
N SER A 59 -2.73 1.43 -1.99
CA SER A 59 -2.24 0.52 -3.04
C SER A 59 -3.21 -0.64 -3.28
N ARG A 60 -3.80 -1.21 -2.22
CA ARG A 60 -4.78 -2.31 -2.36
C ARG A 60 -6.11 -1.83 -2.95
N ILE A 61 -6.58 -0.64 -2.59
CA ILE A 61 -7.83 -0.09 -3.09
C ILE A 61 -7.68 0.39 -4.55
N LEU A 62 -6.57 1.04 -4.89
CA LEU A 62 -6.34 1.62 -6.22
C LEU A 62 -5.66 0.67 -7.22
N GLY A 63 -4.95 -0.37 -6.74
CA GLY A 63 -4.11 -1.21 -7.60
C GLY A 63 -4.82 -2.36 -8.31
N VAL A 64 -6.11 -2.59 -8.05
CA VAL A 64 -6.84 -3.78 -8.55
C VAL A 64 -8.20 -3.44 -9.17
N ALA A 65 -8.55 -2.16 -9.29
CA ALA A 65 -9.81 -1.73 -9.87
C ALA A 65 -9.58 -1.07 -11.23
N SER A 66 -10.31 -1.53 -12.26
CA SER A 66 -10.48 -0.76 -13.50
C SER A 66 -10.95 0.65 -13.13
N HIS A 67 -10.18 1.68 -13.52
CA HIS A 67 -10.44 3.08 -13.16
C HIS A 67 -11.87 3.54 -13.51
N VAL A 68 -12.43 2.98 -14.58
CA VAL A 68 -13.81 3.20 -15.02
C VAL A 68 -14.41 1.86 -15.45
N GLN A 69 -15.67 1.61 -15.10
CA GLN A 69 -16.47 0.47 -15.54
C GLN A 69 -17.68 0.99 -16.32
N ILE A 70 -17.91 0.46 -17.52
CA ILE A 70 -19.07 0.80 -18.33
C ILE A 70 -19.99 -0.42 -18.34
N THR A 71 -21.19 -0.28 -17.79
CA THR A 71 -22.21 -1.34 -17.72
C THR A 71 -23.51 -0.87 -18.36
N GLY A 72 -24.23 -1.80 -18.99
CA GLY A 72 -25.58 -1.58 -19.48
C GLY A 72 -26.64 -1.93 -18.43
N PRO A 73 -27.93 -1.83 -18.80
CA PRO A 73 -29.04 -2.34 -17.98
C PRO A 73 -28.80 -3.81 -17.58
N ASP A 74 -29.15 -4.15 -16.34
CA ASP A 74 -28.97 -5.51 -15.79
C ASP A 74 -27.53 -6.06 -15.84
N ASN A 75 -26.53 -5.17 -15.85
CA ASN A 75 -25.11 -5.53 -15.92
C ASN A 75 -24.73 -6.29 -17.21
N PHE A 76 -25.52 -6.12 -18.27
CA PHE A 76 -25.28 -6.72 -19.58
C PHE A 76 -25.09 -5.64 -20.64
N LEU A 77 -24.05 -5.78 -21.46
CA LEU A 77 -23.74 -4.88 -22.57
C LEU A 77 -23.58 -5.71 -23.85
N SER A 78 -24.57 -5.64 -24.74
CA SER A 78 -24.65 -6.46 -25.94
C SER A 78 -23.61 -6.12 -27.01
N ASP A 79 -23.28 -4.83 -27.18
CA ASP A 79 -22.29 -4.35 -28.14
C ASP A 79 -21.15 -3.62 -27.44
N TRP A 80 -20.39 -4.38 -26.65
CA TRP A 80 -19.28 -3.83 -25.88
C TRP A 80 -18.13 -3.33 -26.77
N GLN A 81 -17.96 -3.92 -27.97
CA GLN A 81 -16.91 -3.54 -28.92
C GLN A 81 -17.10 -2.09 -29.39
N THR A 82 -18.30 -1.73 -29.84
CA THR A 82 -18.60 -0.36 -30.28
C THR A 82 -18.41 0.65 -29.14
N VAL A 83 -18.81 0.29 -27.91
CA VAL A 83 -18.63 1.15 -26.74
C VAL A 83 -17.15 1.30 -26.37
N ALA A 84 -16.37 0.22 -26.43
CA ALA A 84 -14.93 0.25 -26.18
C ALA A 84 -14.20 1.12 -27.22
N ASP A 85 -14.56 1.00 -28.50
CA ASP A 85 -13.97 1.81 -29.57
C ASP A 85 -14.37 3.28 -29.46
N TYR A 86 -15.58 3.59 -29.02
CA TYR A 86 -15.97 4.96 -28.70
C TYR A 86 -15.17 5.51 -27.51
N ALA A 87 -15.01 4.75 -26.44
CA ALA A 87 -14.26 5.16 -25.26
C ALA A 87 -12.78 5.43 -25.58
N ARG A 88 -12.14 4.57 -26.39
CA ARG A 88 -10.75 4.72 -26.85
C ARG A 88 -10.49 5.99 -27.68
N ARG A 89 -11.52 6.66 -28.20
CA ARG A 89 -11.36 7.96 -28.88
C ARG A 89 -10.98 9.08 -27.92
N HIS A 90 -11.24 8.91 -26.63
CA HIS A 90 -10.85 9.90 -25.63
C HIS A 90 -9.35 9.77 -25.31
N PRO A 91 -8.57 10.87 -25.33
CA PRO A 91 -7.12 10.81 -25.18
C PRO A 91 -6.64 10.28 -23.82
N GLU A 92 -7.49 10.31 -22.80
CA GLU A 92 -7.18 9.78 -21.46
C GLU A 92 -7.44 8.28 -21.30
N VAL A 93 -8.06 7.62 -22.29
CA VAL A 93 -8.35 6.18 -22.24
C VAL A 93 -7.17 5.40 -22.81
N VAL A 94 -6.37 4.82 -21.93
CA VAL A 94 -5.16 4.06 -22.29
C VAL A 94 -5.50 2.70 -22.89
N ALA A 95 -6.49 1.99 -22.32
CA ALA A 95 -6.90 0.68 -22.77
C ALA A 95 -8.36 0.39 -22.35
N ALA A 96 -9.01 -0.55 -23.03
CA ALA A 96 -10.34 -1.02 -22.71
C ALA A 96 -10.45 -2.53 -22.95
N ALA A 97 -11.05 -3.24 -22.00
CA ALA A 97 -11.21 -4.69 -22.01
C ALA A 97 -12.62 -5.08 -21.51
N PRO A 98 -13.22 -6.15 -22.07
CA PRO A 98 -14.51 -6.65 -21.63
C PRO A 98 -14.37 -7.47 -20.34
N TYR A 99 -15.39 -7.42 -19.49
CA TYR A 99 -15.49 -8.29 -18.33
C TYR A 99 -16.93 -8.75 -18.10
N VAL A 100 -17.07 -9.89 -17.40
CA VAL A 100 -18.37 -10.41 -16.95
C VAL A 100 -18.26 -10.75 -15.47
N ASN A 101 -19.18 -10.25 -14.65
CA ASN A 101 -19.25 -10.60 -13.23
C ASN A 101 -20.38 -11.61 -13.00
N ALA A 102 -20.07 -12.71 -12.31
CA ALA A 102 -21.01 -13.72 -11.88
C ALA A 102 -20.80 -14.07 -10.40
N GLN A 103 -21.84 -14.52 -9.73
CA GLN A 103 -21.77 -15.07 -8.38
C GLN A 103 -21.91 -16.58 -8.47
N GLY A 104 -21.01 -17.31 -7.81
CA GLY A 104 -21.00 -18.77 -7.80
C GLY A 104 -20.71 -19.34 -6.43
N MET A 105 -20.82 -20.66 -6.30
CA MET A 105 -20.40 -21.38 -5.11
C MET A 105 -19.26 -22.33 -5.46
N LEU A 106 -18.16 -22.22 -4.73
CA LEU A 106 -17.05 -23.16 -4.80
C LEU A 106 -17.25 -24.22 -3.71
N SER A 107 -17.29 -25.48 -4.11
CA SER A 107 -17.38 -26.62 -3.19
C SER A 107 -16.11 -27.45 -3.28
N PHE A 108 -15.45 -27.66 -2.15
CA PHE A 108 -14.29 -28.55 -2.05
C PHE A 108 -14.31 -29.28 -0.71
N SER A 109 -14.19 -30.62 -0.75
CA SER A 109 -14.18 -31.49 0.44
C SER A 109 -15.28 -31.18 1.45
N GLY A 110 -16.52 -31.00 0.98
CA GLY A 110 -17.69 -30.71 1.81
C GLY A 110 -17.79 -29.27 2.32
N ASN A 111 -16.80 -28.40 2.04
CA ASN A 111 -16.86 -26.98 2.35
C ASN A 111 -17.38 -26.21 1.14
N VAL A 112 -18.48 -25.47 1.32
CA VAL A 112 -19.04 -24.58 0.31
C VAL A 112 -18.76 -23.13 0.68
N ARG A 113 -18.23 -22.35 -0.26
CA ARG A 113 -18.01 -20.91 -0.11
C ARG A 113 -18.54 -20.16 -1.31
N GLY A 114 -19.24 -19.06 -1.06
CA GLY A 114 -19.59 -18.12 -2.13
C GLY A 114 -18.32 -17.53 -2.74
N ALA A 115 -18.34 -17.35 -4.06
CA ALA A 115 -17.26 -16.75 -4.83
C ALA A 115 -17.81 -15.74 -5.83
N LEU A 116 -17.12 -14.61 -5.96
CA LEU A 116 -17.29 -13.69 -7.07
C LEU A 116 -16.39 -14.14 -8.21
N ILE A 117 -16.98 -14.40 -9.36
CA ILE A 117 -16.31 -14.87 -10.56
C ILE A 117 -16.28 -13.70 -11.54
N ARG A 118 -15.09 -13.29 -11.97
CA ARG A 118 -14.91 -12.29 -13.02
C ARG A 118 -14.33 -12.98 -14.25
N GLY A 119 -15.12 -13.11 -15.30
CA GLY A 119 -14.65 -13.48 -16.63
C GLY A 119 -13.95 -12.29 -17.27
N ILE A 120 -12.77 -12.53 -17.84
CA ILE A 120 -11.94 -11.53 -18.52
C ILE A 120 -11.41 -12.13 -19.82
N GLU A 121 -11.05 -11.28 -20.77
CA GLU A 121 -10.26 -11.66 -21.95
C GLU A 121 -8.78 -11.39 -21.64
N PRO A 122 -7.94 -12.42 -21.39
CA PRO A 122 -6.58 -12.24 -20.88
C PRO A 122 -5.71 -11.31 -21.73
N ALA A 123 -5.83 -11.39 -23.06
CA ALA A 123 -5.06 -10.57 -24.00
C ALA A 123 -5.38 -9.06 -23.93
N LEU A 124 -6.59 -8.71 -23.49
CA LEU A 124 -7.03 -7.32 -23.37
C LEU A 124 -6.91 -6.80 -21.93
N GLU A 125 -7.16 -7.65 -20.92
CA GLU A 125 -7.17 -7.23 -19.51
C GLU A 125 -5.77 -6.84 -19.00
N GLU A 126 -4.69 -7.45 -19.51
CA GLU A 126 -3.30 -7.10 -19.13
C GLU A 126 -2.95 -5.63 -19.44
N GLN A 127 -3.62 -5.03 -20.43
CA GLN A 127 -3.42 -3.63 -20.80
C GLN A 127 -4.19 -2.66 -19.89
N VAL A 128 -5.22 -3.16 -19.18
CA VAL A 128 -6.11 -2.35 -18.33
C VAL A 128 -5.74 -2.45 -16.85
N ALA A 129 -5.34 -3.64 -16.40
CA ALA A 129 -5.04 -3.89 -14.99
C ALA A 129 -3.95 -4.97 -14.80
N ASP A 130 -3.02 -4.70 -13.88
CA ASP A 130 -1.94 -5.60 -13.48
C ASP A 130 -2.42 -6.75 -12.56
N PHE A 131 -3.41 -7.54 -12.98
CA PHE A 131 -3.89 -8.69 -12.19
C PHE A 131 -2.79 -9.72 -11.92
N ALA A 132 -1.88 -9.93 -12.88
CA ALA A 132 -0.80 -10.90 -12.77
C ALA A 132 0.12 -10.62 -11.57
N ARG A 133 0.39 -9.34 -11.25
CA ARG A 133 1.27 -8.96 -10.14
C ARG A 133 0.65 -9.21 -8.77
N ASN A 134 -0.68 -9.20 -8.69
CA ASN A 134 -1.43 -9.32 -7.43
C ASN A 134 -2.05 -10.71 -7.23
N MET A 135 -1.79 -11.66 -8.15
CA MET A 135 -2.34 -13.02 -8.09
C MET A 135 -1.56 -13.88 -7.08
N ARG A 136 -2.27 -14.45 -6.10
CA ARG A 136 -1.66 -15.33 -5.08
C ARG A 136 -1.44 -16.77 -5.56
N MET A 137 -2.31 -17.27 -6.44
CA MET A 137 -2.28 -18.62 -6.98
C MET A 137 -2.93 -18.64 -8.36
N GLY A 138 -2.40 -19.44 -9.28
CA GLY A 138 -2.91 -19.57 -10.66
C GLY A 138 -2.02 -18.86 -11.68
N SER A 139 -2.45 -18.87 -12.95
CA SER A 139 -1.86 -18.09 -14.05
C SER A 139 -2.97 -17.77 -15.04
N LEU A 140 -2.94 -16.55 -15.61
CA LEU A 140 -3.87 -16.13 -16.66
C LEU A 140 -3.70 -16.96 -17.94
N GLU A 141 -2.50 -17.49 -18.20
CA GLU A 141 -2.21 -18.34 -19.37
C GLU A 141 -2.98 -19.67 -19.35
N ARG A 142 -3.49 -20.08 -18.18
CA ARG A 142 -4.29 -21.32 -18.05
C ARG A 142 -5.77 -21.12 -18.37
N LEU A 143 -6.23 -19.89 -18.58
CA LEU A 143 -7.64 -19.57 -18.89
C LEU A 143 -7.97 -19.75 -20.39
N ARG A 144 -7.21 -20.60 -21.08
CA ARG A 144 -7.28 -20.79 -22.54
C ARG A 144 -8.47 -21.66 -22.96
#